data_AF-A0A101VIQ2-F1
#
_entry.id   AF-A0A101VIQ2-F1
#
_cell.length_a   1.000
_cell.length_b   1.000
_cell.length_c   1.000
_cell.angle_alpha   90.00
_cell.angle_beta   90.00
_cell.angle_gamma   90.00
#
_symmetry.space_group_name_H-M   'P 1'
#
loop_
_entity.id
_entity.type
_entity.pdbx_description
1 polymer ?
#
loop_
_entity_poly.entity_id
_entity_poly.type
_entity_poly.pdbx_seq_one_letter_code
_entity_poly.pdbx_strand_id
1 'polypeptide(L)'
;MSGYLYLAKSADLGLIKVGFSGDDPDNRIYIANLEGYGGAWDWQICLTVWADHAGAKEIAVHQSLADFRAERAWIRNGAGIVSREMFDCELAAGIDALMSQLTAREVQLIEYR
;
A
#
# COMPACT_ATOMS: atom_id res chain seq x y z
N MET A 1 -10.70 -12.42 4.90
CA MET A 1 -11.68 -11.63 4.14
C MET A 1 -11.09 -11.34 2.77
N SER A 2 -11.90 -11.39 1.72
CA SER A 2 -11.49 -10.98 0.37
C SER A 2 -11.60 -9.46 0.21
N GLY A 3 -10.83 -8.89 -0.70
CA GLY A 3 -10.92 -7.48 -1.07
C GLY A 3 -9.74 -7.03 -1.92
N TYR A 4 -9.59 -5.73 -2.11
CA TYR A 4 -8.52 -5.15 -2.91
C TYR A 4 -7.23 -5.03 -2.11
N LEU A 5 -6.15 -5.58 -2.65
CA LEU A 5 -4.80 -5.14 -2.34
C LEU A 5 -4.44 -4.01 -3.30
N TYR A 6 -3.70 -3.02 -2.81
CA TYR A 6 -3.21 -1.91 -3.63
C TYR A 6 -1.77 -1.55 -3.28
N LEU A 7 -1.02 -1.12 -4.29
CA LEU A 7 0.25 -0.42 -4.16
C LEU A 7 0.03 1.02 -4.56
N ALA A 8 0.46 1.95 -3.72
CA ALA A 8 0.48 3.37 -4.01
C ALA A 8 1.89 3.93 -3.85
N LYS A 9 2.22 4.98 -4.61
CA LYS A 9 3.50 5.66 -4.56
C LYS A 9 3.30 7.14 -4.25
N SER A 10 4.16 7.69 -3.40
CA SER A 10 4.38 9.14 -3.29
C SER A 10 5.57 9.49 -4.18
N ALA A 11 5.39 10.42 -5.11
CA ALA A 11 6.46 10.92 -5.96
C ALA A 11 7.40 11.85 -5.17
N ASP A 12 6.84 12.67 -4.29
CA ASP A 12 7.58 13.65 -3.49
C ASP A 12 8.51 12.97 -2.46
N LEU A 13 8.06 11.88 -1.83
CA LEU A 13 8.86 11.15 -0.85
C LEU A 13 9.59 9.94 -1.44
N GLY A 14 9.24 9.51 -2.66
CA GLY A 14 9.78 8.28 -3.25
C GLY A 14 9.35 7.00 -2.53
N LEU A 15 8.32 7.06 -1.69
CA LEU A 15 7.89 5.93 -0.86
C LEU A 15 6.78 5.10 -1.52
N ILE A 16 6.74 3.82 -1.19
CA ILE A 16 5.69 2.87 -1.55
C ILE A 16 4.81 2.59 -0.34
N LYS A 17 3.50 2.58 -0.54
CA LYS A 17 2.49 2.13 0.42
C LYS A 17 1.81 0.88 -0.11
N VAL A 18 1.74 -0.16 0.72
CA VAL A 18 0.92 -1.36 0.46
C VAL A 18 -0.27 -1.33 1.42
N GLY A 19 -1.48 -1.49 0.89
CA GLY A 19 -2.66 -1.55 1.73
C GLY A 19 -3.73 -2.52 1.23
N PHE A 20 -4.69 -2.79 2.12
CA PHE A 20 -5.90 -3.54 1.83
C PHE A 20 -7.16 -2.66 2.00
N SER A 21 -8.20 -2.90 1.18
CA SER A 21 -9.55 -2.38 1.39
C SER A 21 -10.61 -3.39 1.01
N GLY A 22 -11.71 -3.45 1.77
CA GLY A 22 -12.87 -4.30 1.44
C GLY A 22 -13.75 -3.74 0.31
N ASP A 23 -13.54 -2.47 -0.02
CA ASP A 23 -14.20 -1.66 -1.02
C ASP A 23 -13.15 -0.95 -1.91
N ASP A 24 -13.57 0.04 -2.69
CA ASP A 24 -12.70 0.78 -3.61
C ASP A 24 -11.49 1.46 -2.90
N PRO A 25 -10.25 1.08 -3.26
CA PRO A 25 -9.02 1.70 -2.75
C PRO A 25 -8.89 3.21 -3.02
N ASP A 26 -9.56 3.75 -4.04
CA ASP A 26 -9.43 5.17 -4.39
C ASP A 26 -9.87 6.11 -3.26
N ASN A 27 -10.93 5.75 -2.54
CA ASN A 27 -11.37 6.52 -1.38
C ASN A 27 -10.33 6.48 -0.24
N ARG A 28 -9.59 5.37 -0.08
CA ARG A 28 -8.52 5.25 0.92
C ARG A 28 -7.36 6.18 0.60
N ILE A 29 -6.95 6.24 -0.66
CA ILE A 29 -5.87 7.12 -1.11
C ILE A 29 -6.29 8.59 -1.08
N TYR A 30 -7.54 8.90 -1.45
CA TYR A 30 -8.09 10.25 -1.30
C TYR A 30 -7.99 10.74 0.16
N ILE A 31 -8.45 9.94 1.12
CA ILE A 31 -8.36 10.28 2.54
C ILE A 31 -6.90 10.36 3.01
N ALA A 32 -6.04 9.42 2.58
CA ALA A 32 -4.61 9.46 2.92
C ALA A 32 -3.95 10.77 2.47
N ASN A 33 -4.28 11.25 1.27
CA ASN A 33 -3.79 12.52 0.75
C ASN A 33 -4.36 13.72 1.50
N LEU A 34 -5.64 13.72 1.84
CA LEU A 34 -6.23 14.80 2.66
C LEU A 34 -5.59 14.90 4.05
N GLU A 35 -5.29 13.76 4.67
CA GLU A 35 -4.75 13.71 6.03
C GLU A 35 -3.22 13.85 6.09
N GLY A 36 -2.52 13.87 4.95
CA GLY A 36 -1.06 13.90 4.93
C GLY A 36 -0.42 12.62 5.47
N TYR A 37 -1.03 11.47 5.17
CA TYR A 37 -0.66 10.17 5.72
C TYR A 37 0.84 9.90 5.52
N GLY A 38 1.55 9.61 6.61
CA GLY A 38 3.00 9.35 6.56
C GLY A 38 3.85 10.57 6.19
N GLY A 39 3.26 11.76 6.20
CA GLY A 39 3.88 13.01 5.76
C GLY A 39 3.88 13.22 4.25
N ALA A 40 3.00 12.55 3.51
CA ALA A 40 2.80 12.73 2.06
C ALA A 40 1.35 13.05 1.72
N TRP A 41 1.15 13.82 0.66
CA TRP A 41 -0.17 14.31 0.17
C TRP A 41 -0.44 13.93 -1.30
N ASP A 42 0.47 13.19 -1.90
CA ASP A 42 0.56 12.93 -3.33
C ASP A 42 0.53 11.42 -3.65
N TRP A 43 0.00 10.60 -2.74
CA TRP A 43 -0.15 9.17 -2.95
C TRP A 43 -1.00 8.91 -4.20
N GLN A 44 -0.48 8.07 -5.09
CA GLN A 44 -1.16 7.61 -6.30
C GLN A 44 -1.12 6.09 -6.35
N ILE A 45 -2.28 5.47 -6.58
CA ILE A 45 -2.35 4.03 -6.80
C ILE A 45 -1.63 3.70 -8.10
N CYS A 46 -0.67 2.77 -8.04
CA CYS A 46 0.03 2.24 -9.20
C CYS A 46 -0.58 0.90 -9.67
N LEU A 47 -1.13 0.12 -8.74
CA LEU A 47 -1.92 -1.07 -9.09
C LEU A 47 -2.92 -1.46 -8.01
N THR A 48 -3.93 -2.22 -8.43
CA THR A 48 -4.90 -2.90 -7.57
C THR A 48 -5.08 -4.36 -7.99
N VAL A 49 -5.46 -5.22 -7.06
CA VAL A 49 -5.88 -6.59 -7.35
C VAL A 49 -6.92 -7.06 -6.34
N TRP A 50 -8.01 -7.65 -6.82
CA TRP A 50 -8.95 -8.33 -5.93
C TRP A 50 -8.40 -9.71 -5.56
N ALA A 51 -8.29 -9.97 -4.26
CA ALA A 51 -7.71 -11.21 -3.75
C ALA A 51 -8.54 -11.81 -2.62
N ASP A 52 -8.54 -13.14 -2.57
CA ASP A 52 -9.01 -13.87 -1.39
C ASP A 52 -7.96 -13.77 -0.28
N HIS A 53 -8.43 -13.75 0.96
CA HIS A 53 -7.57 -13.57 2.14
C HIS A 53 -6.67 -12.32 2.07
N ALA A 54 -7.14 -11.24 1.43
CA ALA A 54 -6.36 -10.05 1.13
C ALA A 54 -5.65 -9.45 2.36
N GLY A 55 -6.33 -9.30 3.50
CA GLY A 55 -5.66 -8.80 4.71
C GLY A 55 -4.50 -9.68 5.22
N ALA A 56 -4.56 -11.00 5.04
CA ALA A 56 -3.44 -11.88 5.39
C ALA A 56 -2.28 -11.73 4.39
N LYS A 57 -2.60 -11.53 3.11
CA LYS A 57 -1.62 -11.28 2.04
C LYS A 57 -0.93 -9.93 2.23
N GLU A 58 -1.67 -8.87 2.58
CA GLU A 58 -1.09 -7.57 2.93
C GLU A 58 -0.02 -7.70 4.02
N ILE A 59 -0.34 -8.40 5.11
CA ILE A 59 0.60 -8.66 6.21
C ILE A 59 1.84 -9.40 5.69
N ALA A 60 1.67 -10.40 4.83
CA ALA A 60 2.79 -11.13 4.24
C ALA A 60 3.66 -10.24 3.34
N VAL A 61 3.05 -9.34 2.55
CA VAL A 61 3.79 -8.34 1.76
C VAL A 61 4.58 -7.41 2.69
N HIS A 62 3.95 -6.89 3.76
CA HIS A 62 4.64 -6.04 4.74
C HIS A 62 5.81 -6.75 5.43
N GLN A 63 5.73 -8.06 5.63
CA GLN A 63 6.83 -8.87 6.15
C GLN A 63 7.94 -9.04 5.12
N SER A 64 7.61 -9.27 3.85
CA SER A 64 8.60 -9.39 2.78
C SER A 64 9.36 -8.09 2.50
N LEU A 65 8.73 -6.94 2.77
CA LEU A 65 9.32 -5.61 2.62
C LEU A 65 9.86 -5.05 3.95
N ALA A 66 9.98 -5.85 5.00
CA ALA A 66 10.31 -5.35 6.34
C ALA A 66 11.66 -4.60 6.38
N ASP A 67 12.65 -5.03 5.61
CA ASP A 67 13.97 -4.39 5.53
C ASP A 67 13.92 -3.01 4.86
N PHE A 68 12.87 -2.73 4.08
CA PHE A 68 12.64 -1.44 3.43
C PHE A 68 11.70 -0.53 4.25
N ARG A 69 11.26 -0.94 5.44
CA ARG A 69 10.23 -0.21 6.18
C ARG A 69 10.68 1.21 6.50
N ALA A 70 9.88 2.19 6.08
CA ALA A 70 10.08 3.60 6.32
C ALA A 70 9.07 4.09 7.37
N GLU A 71 9.44 4.08 8.65
CA GLU A 71 8.59 4.64 9.70
C GLU A 71 8.56 6.18 9.62
N ARG A 72 7.37 6.76 9.54
CA ARG A 72 7.19 8.22 9.47
C ARG A 72 6.17 8.69 10.48
N ALA A 73 6.58 9.68 11.28
CA ALA A 73 5.69 10.42 12.15
C ALA A 73 4.88 11.44 11.35
N TRP A 74 3.59 11.54 11.64
CA TRP A 74 2.67 12.51 11.03
C TRP A 74 1.55 12.86 12.02
N ILE A 75 0.79 13.93 11.73
CA ILE A 75 -0.27 14.42 12.61
C ILE A 75 -1.62 13.92 12.10
N ARG A 76 -2.34 13.18 12.94
CA ARG A 76 -3.71 12.75 12.67
C ARG A 76 -4.61 13.20 13.81
N ASN A 77 -5.65 13.96 13.51
CA ASN A 77 -6.59 14.49 14.51
C ASN A 77 -5.89 15.21 15.68
N GLY A 78 -4.82 15.96 15.38
CA GLY A 78 -4.03 16.69 16.39
C GLY A 78 -3.05 15.85 17.21
N ALA A 79 -2.99 14.52 17.00
CA ALA A 79 -2.04 13.64 17.67
C ALA A 79 -0.94 13.17 16.72
N GLY A 80 0.30 13.07 17.23
CA GLY A 80 1.41 12.45 16.51
C GLY A 80 1.24 10.94 16.44
N ILE A 81 1.25 10.38 15.23
CA ILE A 81 1.17 8.94 14.95
C ILE A 81 2.34 8.54 14.06
N VAL A 82 2.86 7.32 14.24
CA VAL A 82 3.86 6.73 13.34
C VAL A 82 3.17 5.72 12.44
N SER A 83 3.28 5.90 11.12
CA SER A 83 2.85 4.89 10.16
C SER A 83 3.97 3.89 9.88
N ARG A 84 3.60 2.62 9.71
CA ARG A 84 4.49 1.46 9.49
C ARG A 84 4.21 0.72 8.19
N GLU A 85 3.34 1.27 7.36
CA GLU A 85 2.83 0.65 6.13
C GLU A 85 3.48 1.27 4.88
N MET A 86 4.64 1.90 5.05
CA MET A 86 5.41 2.55 4.00
C MET A 86 6.79 1.92 3.89
N PHE A 87 7.30 1.91 2.67
CA PHE A 87 8.52 1.23 2.30
C PHE A 87 9.36 2.12 1.38
N ASP A 88 10.63 2.28 1.71
CA ASP A 88 11.64 2.94 0.91
C ASP A 88 12.26 1.90 -0.05
N CYS A 89 11.51 1.61 -1.11
CA CYS A 89 11.91 0.69 -2.16
C CYS A 89 11.38 1.14 -3.52
N GLU A 90 12.01 0.62 -4.58
CA GLU A 90 11.52 0.83 -5.94
C GLU A 90 10.13 0.18 -6.13
N LEU A 91 9.29 0.78 -6.98
CA LEU A 91 7.96 0.25 -7.29
C LEU A 91 8.02 -1.22 -7.73
N ALA A 92 9.02 -1.59 -8.53
CA ALA A 92 9.23 -2.96 -8.97
C ALA A 92 9.37 -3.95 -7.81
N ALA A 93 10.12 -3.59 -6.75
CA ALA A 93 10.26 -4.44 -5.56
C ALA A 93 8.93 -4.60 -4.81
N GLY A 94 8.13 -3.54 -4.74
CA GLY A 94 6.77 -3.59 -4.18
C GLY A 94 5.84 -4.51 -5.00
N ILE A 95 5.90 -4.42 -6.33
CA ILE A 95 5.14 -5.28 -7.25
C ILE A 95 5.54 -6.74 -7.08
N ASP A 96 6.83 -7.05 -7.09
CA ASP A 96 7.35 -8.41 -6.94
C ASP A 96 6.92 -9.03 -5.61
N ALA A 97 7.03 -8.25 -4.52
CA ALA A 97 6.57 -8.65 -3.19
C ALA A 97 5.07 -8.98 -3.18
N LEU A 98 4.23 -8.11 -3.76
CA LEU A 98 2.79 -8.35 -3.87
C LEU A 98 2.48 -9.58 -4.73
N MET A 99 3.09 -9.70 -5.91
CA MET A 99 2.87 -10.82 -6.83
C MET A 99 3.24 -12.16 -6.21
N SER A 100 4.29 -12.21 -5.38
CA SER A 100 4.70 -13.44 -4.67
C SER A 100 3.63 -14.00 -3.73
N GLN A 101 2.68 -13.17 -3.28
CA GLN A 101 1.60 -13.55 -2.38
C GLN A 101 0.28 -13.88 -3.11
N LEU A 102 0.24 -13.69 -4.43
CA LEU A 102 -0.95 -13.94 -5.23
C LEU A 102 -0.96 -15.35 -5.83
N THR A 103 -2.15 -15.88 -6.03
CA THR A 103 -2.34 -17.06 -6.89
C THR A 103 -2.18 -16.70 -8.35
N ALA A 104 -1.91 -17.69 -9.21
CA ALA A 104 -1.83 -17.47 -10.66
C ALA A 104 -3.10 -16.82 -11.24
N ARG A 105 -4.28 -17.13 -10.67
CA ARG A 105 -5.55 -16.50 -11.07
C ARG A 105 -5.59 -15.03 -10.68
N GLU A 106 -5.19 -14.69 -9.45
CA GLU A 106 -5.22 -13.30 -8.98
C GLU A 106 -4.18 -12.42 -9.69
N VAL A 107 -3.03 -12.96 -10.07
CA VAL A 107 -2.05 -12.24 -10.90
C VAL A 107 -2.67 -11.74 -12.22
N GLN A 108 -3.59 -12.52 -12.82
CA GLN A 108 -4.29 -12.12 -14.04
C GLN A 108 -5.35 -11.02 -13.80
N LEU A 109 -5.68 -10.72 -12.54
CA LEU A 109 -6.62 -9.69 -12.14
C LEU A 109 -5.94 -8.38 -11.71
N ILE A 110 -4.61 -8.28 -11.88
CA ILE A 110 -3.89 -7.04 -11.57
C ILE A 110 -4.30 -5.97 -12.58
N GLU A 111 -4.73 -4.83 -12.05
CA GLU A 111 -5.01 -3.61 -12.80
C GLU A 111 -3.92 -2.58 -12.50
N TYR A 112 -3.14 -2.23 -13.52
CA TYR A 112 -2.11 -1.18 -13.45
C TYR A 112 -2.71 0.19 -13.78
N ARG A 113 -2.16 1.25 -13.19
CA ARG A 113 -2.62 2.64 -13.35
C ARG A 113 -1.46 3.58 -13.66
#